data_AF-A0A1X0J0Z4-F1
#
_entry.id   AF-A0A1X0J0Z4-F1
#
_cell.length_a   1.000
_cell.length_b   1.000
_cell.length_c   1.000
_cell.angle_alpha   90.00
_cell.angle_beta   90.00
_cell.angle_gamma   90.00
#
_symmetry.space_group_name_H-M   'P 1'
#
loop_
_entity.id
_entity.type
_entity.pdbx_description
1 polymer ?
#
loop_
_entity_poly.entity_id
_entity_poly.type
_entity_poly.pdbx_seq_one_letter_code
_entity_poly.pdbx_strand_id
1 'polypeptide(L)'
;MTEFITATVRLAGRKQGQEHAVELLGEPTVCPQLVVTPAVAVDLETGRLCFTGGVALTHIGTGRAVETDTRSHRLHQLAQMLTEQLPEFDWNFADIGHFYAHPAKREAACAVIREWHMADAPQGPINFMDDDETTKAARENDPAGTLLAEQLDWWIKHAESRMNGLDWDNPDHQRARMAEIGVSCQGYATIYLLAVLRAIDPKVAAIAARDLVAALDAGDVMGEWVWQWRQEHADGKPLSLRGIPAAELLSDFTV
;
A
#
# COMPACT_ATOMS: atom_id res chain seq x y z
N MET A 1 -25.42 -0.23 -24.30
CA MET A 1 -26.04 0.32 -23.08
C MET A 1 -25.62 -0.58 -21.95
N THR A 2 -24.87 -0.06 -20.98
CA THR A 2 -24.50 -0.82 -19.78
C THR A 2 -25.71 -0.78 -18.85
N GLU A 3 -26.31 -1.94 -18.55
CA GLU A 3 -27.41 -2.02 -17.59
C GLU A 3 -26.83 -1.90 -16.18
N PHE A 4 -27.26 -0.89 -15.43
CA PHE A 4 -26.90 -0.73 -14.02
C PHE A 4 -27.87 -1.52 -13.15
N ILE A 5 -27.37 -2.07 -12.05
CA ILE A 5 -28.18 -2.79 -11.06
C ILE A 5 -28.16 -2.06 -9.73
N THR A 6 -29.28 -2.03 -9.02
CA THR A 6 -29.33 -1.45 -7.68
C THR A 6 -28.67 -2.40 -6.69
N ALA A 7 -27.72 -1.89 -5.92
CA ALA A 7 -27.04 -2.63 -4.86
C ALA A 7 -27.13 -1.86 -3.55
N THR A 8 -27.41 -2.56 -2.45
CA THR A 8 -27.36 -1.98 -1.12
C THR A 8 -25.93 -2.00 -0.62
N VAL A 9 -25.38 -0.84 -0.24
CA VAL A 9 -24.12 -0.74 0.49
C VAL A 9 -24.40 -0.63 1.98
N ARG A 10 -23.68 -1.42 2.79
CA ARG A 10 -23.73 -1.42 4.25
C ARG A 10 -22.41 -0.91 4.82
N LEU A 11 -22.51 0.05 5.72
CA LEU A 11 -21.39 0.69 6.40
C LEU A 11 -21.56 0.57 7.91
N ALA A 12 -20.51 0.14 8.59
CA ALA A 12 -20.47 0.14 10.05
C ALA A 12 -19.93 1.49 10.56
N GLY A 13 -20.74 2.25 11.29
CA GLY A 13 -20.34 3.49 11.94
C GLY A 13 -19.52 3.22 13.20
N ARG A 14 -18.18 3.29 13.10
CA ARG A 14 -17.23 2.98 14.20
C ARG A 14 -17.47 3.76 15.50
N LYS A 15 -18.08 4.95 15.46
CA LYS A 15 -18.23 5.84 16.64
C LYS A 15 -19.52 5.63 17.44
N GLN A 16 -20.53 4.99 16.85
CA GLN A 16 -21.86 4.83 17.49
C GLN A 16 -22.42 3.40 17.43
N GLY A 17 -21.70 2.45 16.82
CA GLY A 17 -22.21 1.08 16.64
C GLY A 17 -23.46 1.02 15.77
N GLN A 18 -23.71 2.06 14.96
CA GLN A 18 -24.85 2.11 14.06
C GLN A 18 -24.43 1.56 12.70
N GLU A 19 -25.18 0.59 12.19
CA GLU A 19 -25.11 0.21 10.78
C GLU A 19 -25.93 1.19 9.95
N HIS A 20 -25.32 1.73 8.90
CA HIS A 20 -25.99 2.51 7.89
C HIS A 20 -26.11 1.67 6.62
N ALA A 21 -27.28 1.69 6.00
CA ALA A 21 -27.51 1.08 4.69
C ALA A 21 -27.95 2.16 3.70
N VAL A 22 -27.38 2.14 2.50
CA VAL A 22 -27.74 3.04 1.40
C VAL A 22 -27.89 2.24 0.12
N GLU A 23 -28.92 2.53 -0.66
CA GLU A 23 -29.09 1.95 -2.00
C GLU A 23 -28.34 2.80 -3.01
N LEU A 24 -27.49 2.17 -3.79
CA LEU A 24 -26.70 2.80 -4.84
C LEU A 24 -26.91 2.07 -6.17
N LEU A 25 -26.72 2.79 -7.26
CA LEU A 25 -26.59 2.17 -8.57
C LEU A 25 -25.18 1.60 -8.69
N GLY A 26 -25.10 0.32 -9.05
CA GLY A 26 -23.89 -0.43 -9.27
C GLY A 26 -23.72 -0.79 -10.74
N GLU A 27 -22.50 -0.70 -11.22
CA GLU A 27 -22.08 -1.25 -12.50
C GLU A 27 -21.80 -2.76 -12.34
N PRO A 28 -22.40 -3.64 -13.17
CA PRO A 28 -22.17 -5.07 -13.09
C PRO A 28 -20.74 -5.43 -13.51
N THR A 29 -20.15 -6.43 -12.86
CA THR A 29 -18.83 -6.97 -13.23
C THR A 29 -18.96 -8.36 -13.87
N VAL A 30 -17.83 -8.96 -14.23
CA VAL A 30 -17.78 -10.36 -14.70
C VAL A 30 -18.19 -11.37 -13.61
N CYS A 31 -18.12 -10.99 -12.33
CA CYS A 31 -18.68 -11.74 -11.22
C CYS A 31 -20.08 -11.17 -10.90
N PRO A 32 -21.18 -11.91 -11.14
CA PRO A 32 -22.54 -11.39 -10.96
C PRO A 32 -22.87 -10.90 -9.55
N GLN A 33 -22.12 -11.36 -8.54
CA GLN A 33 -22.29 -11.06 -7.13
C GLN A 33 -21.42 -9.89 -6.66
N LEU A 34 -20.57 -9.35 -7.53
CA LEU A 34 -19.73 -8.19 -7.29
C LEU A 34 -20.07 -7.06 -8.26
N VAL A 35 -20.27 -5.86 -7.73
CA VAL A 35 -20.64 -4.66 -8.50
C VAL A 35 -19.73 -3.50 -8.15
N VAL A 36 -19.51 -2.60 -9.10
CA VAL A 36 -18.81 -1.35 -8.81
C VAL A 36 -19.82 -0.28 -8.44
N THR A 37 -19.78 0.21 -7.21
CA THR A 37 -20.64 1.29 -6.71
C THR A 37 -19.81 2.54 -6.40
N PRO A 38 -20.41 3.74 -6.31
CA PRO A 38 -19.75 4.88 -5.69
C PRO A 38 -19.29 4.53 -4.26
N ALA A 39 -18.10 4.99 -3.88
CA ALA A 39 -17.59 4.78 -2.53
C ALA A 39 -18.27 5.74 -1.55
N VAL A 40 -18.81 5.17 -0.48
CA VAL A 40 -19.50 5.88 0.60
C VAL A 40 -18.81 5.59 1.93
N ALA A 41 -18.76 6.59 2.80
CA ALA A 41 -18.25 6.46 4.16
C ALA A 41 -19.15 7.19 5.16
N VAL A 42 -18.90 6.94 6.44
CA VAL A 42 -19.47 7.70 7.55
C VAL A 42 -18.44 8.73 7.99
N ASP A 43 -18.78 10.00 7.90
CA ASP A 43 -18.00 11.09 8.44
C ASP A 43 -17.83 10.91 9.97
N LEU A 44 -16.58 10.84 10.43
CA LEU A 44 -16.26 10.48 11.83
C LEU A 44 -16.60 11.59 12.84
N GLU A 45 -16.76 12.83 12.38
CA GLU A 45 -17.09 13.97 13.24
C GLU A 45 -18.60 14.13 13.38
N THR A 46 -19.31 14.04 12.26
CA THR A 46 -20.75 14.34 12.13
C THR A 46 -21.64 13.10 12.12
N GLY A 47 -21.07 11.91 11.88
CA GLY A 47 -21.82 10.66 11.74
C GLY A 47 -22.67 10.57 10.47
N ARG A 48 -22.48 11.48 9.51
CA ARG A 48 -23.27 11.52 8.27
C ARG A 48 -22.64 10.65 7.19
N LEU A 49 -23.50 10.06 6.36
CA LEU A 49 -23.06 9.42 5.12
C LEU A 49 -22.57 10.45 4.12
N CYS A 50 -21.41 10.21 3.52
CA CYS A 50 -20.83 11.04 2.47
C CYS A 50 -20.18 10.18 1.38
N PHE A 51 -20.10 10.73 0.17
CA PHE A 51 -19.30 10.16 -0.91
C PHE A 51 -17.84 10.54 -0.72
N THR A 52 -16.92 9.58 -0.87
CA THR A 52 -15.48 9.79 -0.64
C THR A 52 -14.69 10.15 -1.89
N GLY A 53 -15.35 10.31 -3.04
CA GLY A 53 -14.70 10.70 -4.31
C GLY A 53 -14.07 9.54 -5.09
N GLY A 54 -14.46 8.30 -4.79
CA GLY A 54 -14.02 7.09 -5.52
C GLY A 54 -15.16 6.09 -5.76
N VAL A 55 -14.77 4.86 -6.04
CA VAL A 55 -15.65 3.71 -6.28
C VAL A 55 -15.22 2.52 -5.43
N ALA A 56 -16.16 1.60 -5.19
CA ALA A 56 -15.97 0.42 -4.38
C ALA A 56 -16.45 -0.82 -5.13
N LEU A 57 -15.70 -1.92 -5.04
CA LEU A 57 -16.15 -3.23 -5.47
C LEU A 57 -17.00 -3.82 -4.35
N THR A 58 -18.32 -3.74 -4.49
CA THR A 58 -19.28 -4.11 -3.47
C THR A 58 -19.83 -5.51 -3.74
N HIS A 59 -19.84 -6.34 -2.71
CA HIS A 59 -20.50 -7.63 -2.74
C HIS A 59 -22.00 -7.49 -2.50
N ILE A 60 -22.83 -7.91 -3.45
CA ILE A 60 -24.29 -7.67 -3.44
C ILE A 60 -24.95 -8.30 -2.21
N GLY A 61 -24.62 -9.56 -1.90
CA GLY A 61 -25.33 -10.31 -0.86
C GLY A 61 -25.14 -9.73 0.55
N THR A 62 -23.96 -9.21 0.85
CA THR A 62 -23.66 -8.59 2.16
C THR A 62 -23.76 -7.07 2.15
N GLY A 63 -23.71 -6.46 0.97
CA GLY A 63 -23.60 -5.02 0.77
C GLY A 63 -22.27 -4.42 1.21
N ARG A 64 -21.24 -5.22 1.49
CA ARG A 64 -19.94 -4.71 1.97
C ARG A 64 -18.98 -4.49 0.81
N ALA A 65 -18.13 -3.47 0.93
CA ALA A 65 -17.04 -3.23 0.01
C ALA A 65 -15.95 -4.29 0.22
N VAL A 66 -15.60 -5.00 -0.86
CA VAL A 66 -14.42 -5.86 -0.96
C VAL A 66 -13.16 -5.02 -1.04
N GLU A 67 -13.17 -3.98 -1.88
CA GLU A 67 -12.03 -3.07 -2.05
C GLU A 67 -12.49 -1.72 -2.63
N THR A 68 -11.66 -0.68 -2.54
CA THR A 68 -11.95 0.66 -3.07
C THR A 68 -10.84 1.17 -4.00
N ASP A 69 -11.20 1.98 -5.00
CA ASP A 69 -10.26 2.65 -5.91
C ASP A 69 -10.85 3.98 -6.41
N THR A 70 -10.03 4.82 -7.05
CA THR A 70 -10.51 6.02 -7.74
C THR A 70 -11.00 5.73 -9.16
N ARG A 71 -10.71 4.54 -9.72
CA ARG A 71 -10.94 4.17 -11.11
C ARG A 71 -11.76 2.87 -11.21
N SER A 72 -12.95 2.94 -11.80
CA SER A 72 -13.85 1.78 -11.94
C SER A 72 -13.23 0.61 -12.72
N HIS A 73 -12.53 0.88 -13.82
CA HIS A 73 -11.93 -0.18 -14.65
C HIS A 73 -10.96 -1.08 -13.87
N ARG A 74 -10.30 -0.55 -12.83
CA ARG A 74 -9.39 -1.36 -12.00
C ARG A 74 -10.13 -2.31 -11.09
N LEU A 75 -11.31 -1.91 -10.60
CA LEU A 75 -12.18 -2.79 -9.82
C LEU A 75 -12.82 -3.87 -10.70
N HIS A 76 -13.10 -3.58 -11.96
CA HIS A 76 -13.48 -4.62 -12.95
C HIS A 76 -12.35 -5.64 -13.17
N GLN A 77 -11.11 -5.17 -13.29
CA GLN A 77 -9.95 -6.08 -13.36
C GLN A 77 -9.82 -6.93 -12.09
N LEU A 78 -10.02 -6.34 -10.91
CA LEU A 78 -10.01 -7.11 -9.66
C LEU A 78 -11.12 -8.18 -9.64
N ALA A 79 -12.34 -7.83 -10.03
CA ALA A 79 -13.44 -8.79 -10.12
C ALA A 79 -13.13 -9.94 -11.09
N GLN A 80 -12.45 -9.64 -12.20
CA GLN A 80 -11.97 -10.65 -13.16
C GLN A 80 -10.90 -11.56 -12.53
N MET A 81 -9.88 -10.99 -11.88
CA MET A 81 -8.84 -11.77 -11.20
C MET A 81 -9.43 -12.68 -10.12
N LEU A 82 -10.36 -12.19 -9.31
CA LEU A 82 -11.03 -12.98 -8.28
C LEU A 82 -11.83 -14.15 -8.89
N THR A 83 -12.45 -13.94 -10.06
CA THR A 83 -13.24 -14.99 -10.74
C THR A 83 -12.34 -16.03 -11.40
N GLU A 84 -11.27 -15.60 -12.06
CA GLU A 84 -10.36 -16.49 -12.80
C GLU A 84 -9.45 -17.29 -11.87
N GLN A 85 -8.94 -16.67 -10.81
CA GLN A 85 -8.02 -17.32 -9.87
C GLN A 85 -8.75 -18.14 -8.80
N LEU A 86 -10.03 -17.83 -8.51
CA LEU A 86 -10.83 -18.52 -7.49
C LEU A 86 -12.15 -19.08 -8.04
N PRO A 87 -12.13 -19.97 -9.05
CA PRO A 87 -13.35 -20.47 -9.69
C PRO A 87 -14.25 -21.30 -8.75
N GLU A 88 -13.69 -21.87 -7.68
CA GLU A 88 -14.42 -22.64 -6.67
C GLU A 88 -14.90 -21.78 -5.48
N PHE A 89 -14.61 -20.48 -5.52
CA PHE A 89 -15.08 -19.55 -4.51
C PHE A 89 -16.50 -19.10 -4.86
N ASP A 90 -17.46 -19.54 -4.06
CA ASP A 90 -18.84 -19.16 -4.23
C ASP A 90 -19.07 -17.76 -3.65
N TRP A 91 -19.17 -16.77 -4.53
CA TRP A 91 -19.55 -15.41 -4.16
C TRP A 91 -21.06 -15.27 -3.90
N ASN A 92 -21.87 -16.32 -4.02
CA ASN A 92 -23.30 -16.25 -3.76
C ASN A 92 -23.64 -16.50 -2.27
N PHE A 93 -23.11 -15.67 -1.39
CA PHE A 93 -23.45 -15.71 0.03
C PHE A 93 -24.13 -14.41 0.48
N ALA A 94 -24.98 -14.50 1.50
CA ALA A 94 -25.67 -13.34 2.08
C ALA A 94 -25.11 -12.94 3.45
N ASP A 95 -24.26 -13.79 4.05
CA ASP A 95 -23.74 -13.60 5.38
C ASP A 95 -22.20 -13.66 5.40
N ILE A 96 -21.61 -12.74 6.16
CA ILE A 96 -20.16 -12.63 6.36
C ILE A 96 -19.57 -13.90 6.98
N GLY A 97 -20.33 -14.62 7.80
CA GLY A 97 -19.92 -15.90 8.39
C GLY A 97 -19.54 -16.96 7.37
N HIS A 98 -20.05 -16.89 6.13
CA HIS A 98 -19.60 -17.76 5.04
C HIS A 98 -18.10 -17.60 4.74
N PHE A 99 -17.62 -16.35 4.77
CA PHE A 99 -16.22 -16.04 4.53
C PHE A 99 -15.31 -16.53 5.66
N TYR A 100 -15.77 -16.42 6.91
CA TYR A 100 -15.03 -16.87 8.10
C TYR A 100 -15.07 -18.38 8.31
N ALA A 101 -16.12 -19.06 7.85
CA ALA A 101 -16.20 -20.53 7.87
C ALA A 101 -15.15 -21.20 6.98
N HIS A 102 -14.58 -20.46 6.02
CA HIS A 102 -13.59 -20.96 5.07
C HIS A 102 -12.31 -20.11 5.07
N PRO A 103 -11.48 -20.19 6.13
CA PRO A 103 -10.29 -19.35 6.28
C PRO A 103 -9.29 -19.46 5.11
N ALA A 104 -9.12 -20.66 4.52
CA ALA A 104 -8.27 -20.86 3.35
C ALA A 104 -8.79 -20.12 2.11
N LYS A 105 -10.11 -20.08 1.92
CA LYS A 105 -10.75 -19.37 0.81
C LYS A 105 -10.64 -17.85 0.99
N ARG A 106 -10.83 -17.36 2.22
CA ARG A 106 -10.55 -15.96 2.58
C ARG A 106 -9.10 -15.60 2.28
N GLU A 107 -8.16 -16.42 2.74
CA GLU A 107 -6.74 -16.16 2.52
C GLU A 107 -6.38 -16.13 1.04
N ALA A 108 -6.96 -17.01 0.23
CA ALA A 108 -6.81 -16.99 -1.22
C ALA A 108 -7.38 -15.70 -1.84
N ALA A 109 -8.57 -15.24 -1.43
CA ALA A 109 -9.12 -13.96 -1.86
C ALA A 109 -8.23 -12.77 -1.45
N CYS A 110 -7.75 -12.75 -0.20
CA CYS A 110 -6.78 -11.75 0.25
C CYS A 110 -5.50 -11.80 -0.60
N ALA A 111 -5.00 -12.98 -0.98
CA ALA A 111 -3.81 -13.10 -1.83
C ALA A 111 -4.02 -12.47 -3.21
N VAL A 112 -5.18 -12.69 -3.84
CA VAL A 112 -5.52 -12.06 -5.13
C VAL A 112 -5.60 -10.54 -5.00
N ILE A 113 -6.26 -10.02 -3.95
CA ILE A 113 -6.35 -8.57 -3.73
C ILE A 113 -4.96 -7.98 -3.45
N ARG A 114 -4.09 -8.67 -2.70
CA ARG A 114 -2.70 -8.24 -2.49
C ARG A 114 -1.94 -8.19 -3.81
N GLU A 115 -2.10 -9.20 -4.66
CA GLU A 115 -1.45 -9.21 -5.98
C GLU A 115 -1.92 -8.04 -6.84
N TRP A 116 -3.22 -7.76 -6.87
CA TRP A 116 -3.82 -6.63 -7.58
C TRP A 116 -3.30 -5.29 -7.06
N HIS A 117 -3.20 -5.09 -5.74
CA HIS A 117 -2.59 -3.89 -5.15
C HIS A 117 -1.13 -3.73 -5.58
N MET A 118 -0.35 -4.81 -5.52
CA MET A 118 1.06 -4.76 -5.88
C MET A 118 1.30 -4.57 -7.39
N ALA A 119 0.34 -4.92 -8.25
CA ALA A 119 0.45 -4.71 -9.69
C ALA A 119 0.48 -3.21 -10.08
N ASP A 120 -0.10 -2.35 -9.25
CA ASP A 120 -0.17 -0.90 -9.44
C ASP A 120 0.90 -0.12 -8.68
N ALA A 121 1.77 -0.81 -7.96
CA ALA A 121 2.97 -0.20 -7.41
C ALA A 121 3.79 0.45 -8.54
N PRO A 122 4.48 1.58 -8.27
CA PRO A 122 5.28 2.29 -9.27
C PRO A 122 6.14 1.32 -10.10
N GLN A 123 5.97 1.38 -11.43
CA GLN A 123 6.71 0.56 -12.39
C GLN A 123 7.72 1.43 -13.15
N GLY A 124 8.83 0.81 -13.55
CA GLY A 124 9.93 1.46 -14.27
C GLY A 124 10.99 2.08 -13.35
N PRO A 125 12.13 2.49 -13.92
CA PRO A 125 13.19 3.15 -13.17
C PRO A 125 12.81 4.59 -12.85
N ILE A 126 13.08 5.01 -11.61
CA ILE A 126 13.02 6.41 -11.26
C ILE A 126 14.31 7.06 -11.74
N ASN A 127 14.16 8.12 -12.53
CA ASN A 127 15.25 8.79 -13.20
C ASN A 127 15.81 9.89 -12.30
N PHE A 128 17.04 9.74 -11.85
CA PHE A 128 17.83 10.86 -11.37
C PHE A 128 18.45 11.61 -12.55
N MET A 129 18.73 12.89 -12.31
CA MET A 129 19.27 13.81 -13.31
C MET A 129 20.58 13.33 -13.95
N ASP A 130 21.37 12.53 -13.22
CA ASP A 130 22.69 12.05 -13.63
C ASP A 130 22.71 10.57 -14.06
N ASP A 131 21.56 9.90 -14.18
CA ASP A 131 21.53 8.48 -14.52
C ASP A 131 21.88 8.21 -15.99
N ASP A 132 22.80 7.27 -16.21
CA ASP A 132 23.01 6.65 -17.52
C ASP A 132 22.01 5.51 -17.79
N GLU A 133 21.93 5.07 -19.05
CA GLU A 133 21.01 4.01 -19.47
C GLU A 133 21.28 2.66 -18.79
N THR A 134 22.53 2.41 -18.39
CA THR A 134 22.93 1.20 -17.67
C THR A 134 22.31 1.18 -16.26
N THR A 135 22.37 2.32 -15.57
CA THR A 135 21.84 2.50 -14.22
C THR A 135 20.32 2.41 -14.22
N LYS A 136 19.66 3.02 -15.21
CA LYS A 136 18.20 2.88 -15.41
C LYS A 136 17.80 1.44 -15.64
N ALA A 137 18.48 0.74 -16.54
CA ALA A 137 18.20 -0.67 -16.80
C ALA A 137 18.41 -1.55 -15.56
N ALA A 138 19.45 -1.27 -14.75
CA ALA A 138 19.68 -2.00 -13.51
C ALA A 138 18.54 -1.79 -12.50
N ARG A 139 18.11 -0.54 -12.28
CA ARG A 139 16.99 -0.22 -11.37
C ARG A 139 15.65 -0.74 -11.85
N GLU A 140 15.44 -0.90 -13.15
CA GLU A 140 14.24 -1.53 -13.69
C GLU A 140 14.22 -3.05 -13.42
N ASN A 141 15.34 -3.71 -13.68
CA ASN A 141 15.48 -5.18 -13.59
C ASN A 141 15.57 -5.70 -12.15
N ASP A 142 16.37 -5.06 -11.29
CA ASP A 142 16.50 -5.40 -9.86
C ASP A 142 16.54 -4.12 -9.01
N PRO A 143 15.38 -3.51 -8.74
CA PRO A 143 15.31 -2.23 -8.01
C PRO A 143 15.92 -2.32 -6.60
N ALA A 144 15.59 -3.38 -5.86
CA ALA A 144 16.03 -3.56 -4.48
C ALA A 144 17.53 -3.88 -4.41
N GLY A 145 18.03 -4.75 -5.28
CA GLY A 145 19.45 -5.07 -5.33
C GLY A 145 20.30 -3.89 -5.82
N THR A 146 19.81 -3.14 -6.80
CA THR A 146 20.50 -1.94 -7.30
C THR A 146 20.56 -0.85 -6.22
N LEU A 147 19.42 -0.53 -5.58
CA LEU A 147 19.40 0.46 -4.49
C LEU A 147 20.31 0.04 -3.33
N LEU A 148 20.31 -1.24 -2.95
CA LEU A 148 21.19 -1.75 -1.91
C LEU A 148 22.67 -1.57 -2.27
N ALA A 149 23.06 -1.89 -3.52
CA ALA A 149 24.42 -1.69 -4.00
C ALA A 149 24.80 -0.20 -4.02
N GLU A 150 23.92 0.67 -4.51
CA GLU A 150 24.12 2.12 -4.52
C GLU A 150 24.32 2.68 -3.11
N GLN A 151 23.52 2.23 -2.13
CA GLN A 151 23.68 2.63 -0.74
C GLN A 151 25.03 2.14 -0.18
N LEU A 152 25.42 0.90 -0.44
CA LEU A 152 26.72 0.37 0.01
C LEU A 152 27.90 1.15 -0.59
N ASP A 153 27.88 1.40 -1.89
CA ASP A 153 28.94 2.14 -2.60
C ASP A 153 29.01 3.60 -2.15
N TRP A 154 27.85 4.25 -1.97
CA TRP A 154 27.78 5.61 -1.43
C TRP A 154 28.38 5.66 -0.02
N TRP A 155 28.04 4.70 0.84
CA TRP A 155 28.55 4.64 2.21
C TRP A 155 30.05 4.39 2.29
N ILE A 156 30.61 3.55 1.42
CA ILE A 156 32.05 3.35 1.31
C ILE A 156 32.75 4.68 0.95
N LYS A 157 32.28 5.35 -0.11
CA LYS A 157 32.85 6.64 -0.55
C LYS A 157 32.70 7.75 0.49
N HIS A 158 31.53 7.81 1.14
CA HIS A 158 31.24 8.78 2.20
C HIS A 158 32.15 8.57 3.40
N ALA A 159 32.32 7.32 3.85
CA ALA A 159 33.21 6.96 4.95
C ALA A 159 34.69 7.27 4.62
N GLU A 160 35.15 6.97 3.40
CA GLU A 160 36.52 7.29 2.95
C GLU A 160 36.78 8.79 2.92
N SER A 161 35.85 9.57 2.36
CA SER A 161 35.93 11.04 2.31
C SER A 161 35.98 11.65 3.73
N ARG A 162 35.15 11.14 4.64
CA ARG A 162 35.09 11.56 6.05
C ARG A 162 36.34 11.16 6.85
N MET A 163 36.81 9.93 6.71
CA MET A 163 37.99 9.44 7.42
C MET A 163 39.26 10.19 7.05
N ASN A 164 39.37 10.62 5.79
CA ASN A 164 40.55 11.32 5.28
C ASN A 164 40.47 12.85 5.41
N GLY A 165 39.27 13.41 5.59
CA GLY A 165 39.02 14.86 5.48
C GLY A 165 38.75 15.60 6.80
N LEU A 166 38.58 14.91 7.93
CA LEU A 166 38.23 15.55 9.20
C LEU A 166 39.31 15.42 10.26
N ASP A 167 39.70 16.57 10.82
CA ASP A 167 40.35 16.61 12.13
C ASP A 167 39.31 16.22 13.18
N TRP A 168 39.34 14.95 13.54
CA TRP A 168 38.42 14.38 14.50
C TRP A 168 38.64 15.00 15.88
N ASP A 169 39.85 15.43 16.25
CA ASP A 169 40.16 15.89 17.61
C ASP A 169 39.78 17.36 17.86
N ASN A 170 39.29 18.07 16.85
CA ASN A 170 38.82 19.44 17.00
C ASN A 170 37.45 19.54 17.70
N PRO A 171 37.35 20.16 18.89
CA PRO A 171 36.10 20.31 19.64
C PRO A 171 35.05 21.21 18.97
N ASP A 172 35.42 22.09 18.04
CA ASP A 172 34.47 22.89 17.26
C ASP A 172 33.70 22.05 16.24
N HIS A 173 34.15 20.82 15.97
CA HIS A 173 33.52 19.88 15.04
C HIS A 173 32.47 18.97 15.71
N GLN A 174 32.09 19.19 16.98
CA GLN A 174 31.10 18.36 17.66
C GLN A 174 29.74 18.27 16.94
N ARG A 175 29.27 19.36 16.33
CA ARG A 175 28.04 19.34 15.51
C ARG A 175 28.19 18.46 14.26
N ALA A 176 29.35 18.53 13.61
CA ALA A 176 29.66 17.70 12.44
C ALA A 176 29.80 16.21 12.81
N ARG A 177 30.25 15.90 14.04
CA ARG A 177 30.25 14.54 14.61
C ARG A 177 28.83 14.02 14.88
N MET A 178 27.99 14.81 15.54
CA MET A 178 26.61 14.39 15.83
C MET A 178 25.78 14.19 14.55
N ALA A 179 25.92 15.09 13.58
CA ALA A 179 25.31 14.92 12.27
C ALA A 179 25.78 13.63 11.59
N GLU A 180 27.06 13.28 11.72
CA GLU A 180 27.60 12.06 11.12
C GLU A 180 27.06 10.78 11.76
N ILE A 181 26.92 10.75 13.08
CA ILE A 181 26.28 9.62 13.77
C ILE A 181 24.84 9.47 13.28
N GLY A 182 24.10 10.57 13.16
CA GLY A 182 22.74 10.56 12.64
C GLY A 182 22.66 9.97 11.23
N VAL A 183 23.51 10.47 10.32
CA VAL A 183 23.58 9.99 8.93
C VAL A 183 24.00 8.52 8.89
N SER A 184 24.99 8.10 9.69
CA SER A 184 25.47 6.71 9.77
C SER A 184 24.40 5.74 10.25
N CYS A 185 23.65 6.12 11.29
CA CYS A 185 22.53 5.33 11.78
C CYS A 185 21.44 5.18 10.72
N GLN A 186 21.11 6.26 10.00
CA GLN A 186 20.13 6.23 8.91
C GLN A 186 20.59 5.29 7.79
N GLY A 187 21.85 5.40 7.37
CA GLY A 187 22.44 4.55 6.33
C GLY A 187 22.40 3.07 6.67
N TYR A 188 22.88 2.72 7.87
CA TYR A 188 22.85 1.35 8.36
C TYR A 188 21.41 0.82 8.44
N ALA A 189 20.48 1.60 8.98
CA ALA A 189 19.07 1.21 9.06
C ALA A 189 18.45 0.93 7.69
N THR A 190 18.70 1.81 6.70
CA THR A 190 18.22 1.62 5.32
C THR A 190 18.78 0.36 4.68
N ILE A 191 20.10 0.14 4.75
CA ILE A 191 20.76 -1.06 4.21
C ILE A 191 20.20 -2.32 4.86
N TYR A 192 20.11 -2.34 6.19
CA TYR A 192 19.65 -3.49 6.96
C TYR A 192 18.18 -3.82 6.63
N LEU A 193 17.31 -2.82 6.59
CA LEU A 193 15.89 -3.00 6.27
C LEU A 193 15.69 -3.51 4.84
N LEU A 194 16.40 -2.96 3.86
CA LEU A 194 16.34 -3.46 2.47
C LEU A 194 16.82 -4.91 2.37
N ALA A 195 17.91 -5.26 3.05
CA ALA A 195 18.43 -6.63 3.06
C ALA A 195 17.44 -7.62 3.72
N VAL A 196 16.85 -7.25 4.86
CA VAL A 196 15.83 -8.05 5.54
C VAL A 196 14.59 -8.24 4.67
N LEU A 197 14.07 -7.15 4.09
CA LEU A 197 12.91 -7.23 3.19
C LEU A 197 13.20 -8.15 2.00
N ARG A 198 14.38 -8.03 1.38
CA ARG A 198 14.76 -8.86 0.22
C ARG A 198 14.89 -10.34 0.58
N ALA A 199 15.28 -10.66 1.82
CA ALA A 199 15.36 -12.03 2.31
C ALA A 199 13.98 -12.64 2.62
N ILE A 200 13.00 -11.82 3.03
CA ILE A 200 11.64 -12.26 3.38
C ILE A 200 10.75 -12.33 2.13
N ASP A 201 10.69 -11.23 1.37
CA ASP A 201 9.88 -11.11 0.17
C ASP A 201 10.56 -10.14 -0.83
N PRO A 202 11.22 -10.69 -1.88
CA PRO A 202 11.89 -9.90 -2.90
C PRO A 202 10.96 -8.93 -3.66
N LYS A 203 9.69 -9.26 -3.83
CA LYS A 203 8.71 -8.42 -4.55
C LYS A 203 8.36 -7.19 -3.70
N VAL A 204 8.11 -7.40 -2.41
CA VAL A 204 7.88 -6.30 -1.45
C VAL A 204 9.11 -5.41 -1.36
N ALA A 205 10.31 -5.99 -1.32
CA ALA A 205 11.56 -5.22 -1.32
C ALA A 205 11.72 -4.35 -2.58
N ALA A 206 11.36 -4.87 -3.76
CA ALA A 206 11.41 -4.12 -5.01
C ALA A 206 10.43 -2.93 -5.02
N ILE A 207 9.22 -3.12 -4.50
CA ILE A 207 8.22 -2.05 -4.38
C ILE A 207 8.71 -0.97 -3.40
N ALA A 208 9.19 -1.37 -2.22
CA ALA A 208 9.71 -0.45 -1.22
C ALA A 208 10.91 0.35 -1.74
N ALA A 209 11.82 -0.28 -2.49
CA ALA A 209 12.97 0.39 -3.08
C ALA A 209 12.55 1.49 -4.09
N ARG A 210 11.58 1.21 -4.96
CA ARG A 210 11.05 2.20 -5.90
C ARG A 210 10.37 3.36 -5.17
N ASP A 211 9.53 3.07 -4.18
CA ASP A 211 8.84 4.13 -3.42
C ASP A 211 9.81 5.03 -2.65
N LEU A 212 10.86 4.45 -2.03
CA LEU A 212 11.90 5.21 -1.35
C LEU A 212 12.66 6.15 -2.29
N VAL A 213 13.02 5.67 -3.48
CA VAL A 213 13.70 6.49 -4.50
C VAL A 213 12.77 7.61 -4.98
N ALA A 214 11.48 7.35 -5.17
CA ALA A 214 10.49 8.37 -5.54
C ALA A 214 10.37 9.46 -4.47
N ALA A 215 10.31 9.04 -3.20
CA ALA A 215 10.17 9.94 -2.07
C ALA A 215 11.40 10.84 -1.90
N LEU A 216 12.59 10.31 -2.17
CA LEU A 216 13.85 11.08 -2.15
C LEU A 216 13.89 12.17 -3.22
N ASP A 217 13.42 11.88 -4.43
CA ASP A 217 13.37 12.86 -5.53
C ASP A 217 12.31 13.95 -5.28
N ALA A 218 11.14 13.57 -4.76
CA ALA A 218 10.04 14.52 -4.47
C ALA A 218 10.37 15.50 -3.33
N GLY A 219 11.19 15.08 -2.34
CA GLY A 219 11.74 15.95 -1.29
C GLY A 219 10.75 16.51 -0.25
N ASP A 220 9.45 16.53 -0.51
CA ASP A 220 8.42 17.13 0.37
C ASP A 220 7.41 16.13 0.96
N VAL A 221 7.28 14.93 0.38
CA VAL A 221 6.25 13.94 0.74
C VAL A 221 6.46 13.26 2.10
N MET A 222 7.69 13.23 2.62
CA MET A 222 8.00 12.51 3.87
C MET A 222 7.35 13.15 5.10
N GLY A 223 7.18 14.49 5.12
CA GLY A 223 6.62 15.20 6.27
C GLY A 223 5.16 14.82 6.53
N GLU A 224 4.37 14.68 5.47
CA GLU A 224 2.98 14.26 5.54
C GLU A 224 2.84 12.82 6.06
N TRP A 225 3.70 11.91 5.58
CA TRP A 225 3.63 10.50 6.00
C TRP A 225 4.02 10.30 7.44
N VAL A 226 5.01 11.04 7.95
CA VAL A 226 5.36 11.00 9.38
C VAL A 226 4.18 11.44 10.24
N TRP A 227 3.41 12.44 9.79
CA TRP A 227 2.21 12.87 10.49
C TRP A 227 1.11 11.80 10.45
N GLN A 228 0.89 11.19 9.29
CA GLN A 228 -0.06 10.08 9.12
C GLN A 228 0.32 8.87 10.00
N TRP A 229 1.57 8.42 9.96
CA TRP A 229 2.07 7.31 10.77
C TRP A 229 1.96 7.59 12.27
N ARG A 230 2.20 8.83 12.69
CA ARG A 230 1.98 9.22 14.08
C ARG A 230 0.51 9.05 14.48
N GLN A 231 -0.42 9.43 13.62
CA GLN A 231 -1.85 9.24 13.86
C GLN A 231 -2.22 7.75 13.88
N GLU A 232 -1.74 6.96 12.92
CA GLU A 232 -1.96 5.52 12.87
C GLU A 232 -1.44 4.82 14.14
N HIS A 233 -0.23 5.17 14.59
CA HIS A 233 0.32 4.67 15.84
C HIS A 233 -0.51 5.10 17.07
N ALA A 234 -0.96 6.35 17.12
CA ALA A 234 -1.84 6.83 18.20
C ALA A 234 -3.19 6.11 18.22
N ASP A 235 -3.69 5.73 17.05
CA ASP A 235 -4.91 4.94 16.86
C ASP A 235 -4.72 3.43 17.11
N GLY A 236 -3.49 2.98 17.42
CA GLY A 236 -3.16 1.56 17.61
C GLY A 236 -3.17 0.73 16.32
N LYS A 237 -3.07 1.37 15.15
CA LYS A 237 -3.06 0.71 13.85
C LYS A 237 -1.64 0.35 13.42
N PRO A 238 -1.45 -0.74 12.65
CA PRO A 238 -0.22 -0.95 11.91
C PRO A 238 0.07 0.25 10.99
N LEU A 239 1.34 0.62 10.86
CA LEU A 239 1.74 1.69 9.96
C LEU A 239 1.48 1.28 8.50
N SER A 240 0.87 2.17 7.74
CA SER A 240 0.66 1.98 6.32
C SER A 240 2.00 2.01 5.56
N LEU A 241 2.16 1.10 4.59
CA LEU A 241 3.34 1.03 3.74
C LEU A 241 2.91 1.32 2.29
N ARG A 242 3.50 2.34 1.66
CA ARG A 242 3.12 2.71 0.29
C ARG A 242 3.42 1.60 -0.71
N GLY A 243 2.46 1.34 -1.60
CA GLY A 243 2.52 0.25 -2.58
C GLY A 243 2.46 -1.16 -2.00
N ILE A 244 2.45 -1.31 -0.67
CA ILE A 244 2.41 -2.60 0.01
C ILE A 244 1.04 -2.74 0.70
N PRO A 245 0.22 -3.72 0.29
CA PRO A 245 -1.10 -3.91 0.86
C PRO A 245 -1.04 -4.30 2.34
N ALA A 246 -2.07 -3.93 3.10
CA ALA A 246 -2.19 -4.29 4.51
C ALA A 246 -2.16 -5.81 4.73
N ALA A 247 -1.67 -6.23 5.90
CA ALA A 247 -1.57 -7.65 6.25
C ALA A 247 -2.96 -8.32 6.34
N GLU A 248 -3.96 -7.61 6.87
CA GLU A 248 -5.34 -8.10 6.98
C GLU A 248 -6.26 -7.39 5.97
N LEU A 249 -6.15 -7.77 4.69
CA LEU A 249 -7.14 -7.36 3.71
C LEU A 249 -8.50 -7.99 4.07
N LEU A 250 -9.58 -7.21 3.92
CA LEU A 250 -10.93 -7.59 4.33
C LEU A 250 -11.13 -7.67 5.86
N SER A 251 -10.30 -7.00 6.67
CA SER A 251 -10.58 -6.86 8.10
C SER A 251 -11.93 -6.18 8.35
N ASP A 252 -12.37 -5.25 7.50
CA ASP A 252 -13.69 -4.60 7.62
C ASP A 252 -14.88 -5.47 7.12
N PHE A 253 -14.62 -6.72 6.69
CA PHE A 253 -15.63 -7.79 6.68
C PHE A 253 -15.93 -8.32 8.09
N THR A 254 -15.24 -7.84 9.14
CA THR A 254 -15.57 -8.18 10.51
C THR A 254 -16.80 -7.43 11.02
N VAL A 255 -17.45 -8.08 11.98
CA VAL A 255 -18.54 -7.58 12.83
C VAL A 255 -18.18 -6.23 13.45
#